data_AF-A0A7S4K5P5-F1
#
_entry.id   AF-A0A7S4K5P5-F1
#
_cell.length_a   1.000
_cell.length_b   1.000
_cell.length_c   1.000
_cell.angle_alpha   90.00
_cell.angle_beta   90.00
_cell.angle_gamma   90.00
#
_symmetry.space_group_name_H-M   'P 1'
#
loop_
_entity.id
_entity.type
_entity.pdbx_description
1 polymer ?
#
loop_
_entity_poly.entity_id
_entity_poly.type
_entity_poly.pdbx_seq_one_letter_code
_entity_poly.pdbx_strand_id
1 'polypeptide(L)'
;MGGCEAQILPEMIDAALPRDTKKWYDAILLQNAVKRAKGKAIECPACQDVEVTLPEDKPKPQPIRPRFTETPQFRMLLSVGVLLFYAGCLYYWRPYTMFFGTLLFGGKVRQLLKPRHQLAEYMERNREKEKEQEKQHFCKQCKISFCLSCESYHPLEGCQQLGRPGGGTLEGLRLHIEEQMSQVAVRICPECGAQFQKDGGCNKMTCVCGYSMCYICRKNLQKEGYSHYCNHFRPDGGKCTQCNKCELFRAPNDDALCIQVAKRAKREYLAMYPKLGKEGKNLNTVAGVRFE
;
A
#
# COMPACT_ATOMS: atom_id res chain seq x y z
N MET A 1 -20.61 -37.39 -1.94
CA MET A 1 -20.58 -37.36 -0.47
C MET A 1 -21.72 -36.43 -0.03
N GLY A 2 -22.86 -36.99 0.36
CA GLY A 2 -24.01 -36.22 0.82
C GLY A 2 -23.83 -35.86 2.29
N GLY A 3 -23.78 -34.56 2.62
CA GLY A 3 -23.87 -34.11 4.00
C GLY A 3 -25.29 -34.34 4.52
N CYS A 4 -25.41 -34.73 5.79
CA CYS A 4 -26.71 -34.86 6.46
C CYS A 4 -27.35 -33.47 6.63
N GLU A 5 -28.65 -33.33 6.33
CA GLU A 5 -29.45 -32.14 6.60
C GLU A 5 -29.76 -32.04 8.11
N ALA A 6 -28.75 -31.81 8.94
CA ALA A 6 -28.94 -31.50 10.35
C ALA A 6 -28.95 -29.98 10.53
N GLN A 7 -30.03 -29.44 11.11
CA GLN A 7 -30.12 -28.05 11.50
C GLN A 7 -29.60 -27.89 12.93
N ILE A 8 -28.62 -27.00 13.13
CA ILE A 8 -28.12 -26.65 14.46
C ILE A 8 -29.04 -25.57 15.03
N LEU A 9 -29.72 -25.88 16.13
CA LEU A 9 -30.60 -24.94 16.82
C LEU A 9 -29.77 -23.89 17.59
N PRO A 10 -30.16 -22.59 17.59
CA PRO A 10 -29.43 -21.52 18.29
C PRO A 10 -29.20 -21.80 19.78
N GLU A 11 -30.17 -22.42 20.45
CA GLU A 11 -30.09 -22.76 21.88
C GLU A 11 -28.95 -23.75 22.19
N MET A 12 -28.65 -24.66 21.26
CA MET A 12 -27.54 -25.61 21.41
C MET A 12 -26.18 -24.93 21.33
N ILE A 13 -26.08 -23.89 20.50
CA ILE A 13 -24.86 -23.09 20.35
C ILE A 13 -24.62 -22.26 21.61
N ASP A 14 -25.70 -21.68 22.16
CA ASP A 14 -25.67 -20.88 23.39
C ASP A 14 -25.26 -21.71 24.61
N ALA A 15 -25.68 -22.97 24.67
CA ALA A 15 -25.28 -23.90 25.73
C ALA A 15 -23.86 -24.45 25.55
N ALA A 16 -23.38 -24.58 24.32
CA ALA A 16 -22.09 -25.23 24.01
C ALA A 16 -20.89 -24.28 24.00
N LEU A 17 -21.07 -22.99 23.65
CA LEU A 17 -19.97 -22.04 23.51
C LEU A 17 -19.81 -21.12 24.73
N PRO A 18 -18.57 -20.97 25.26
CA PRO A 18 -18.23 -19.88 26.17
C PRO A 18 -18.56 -18.49 25.60
N ARG A 19 -18.75 -17.50 26.49
CA ARG A 19 -19.19 -16.13 26.08
C ARG A 19 -18.25 -15.47 25.06
N ASP A 20 -16.94 -15.62 25.21
CA ASP A 20 -15.95 -14.98 24.34
C ASP A 20 -15.91 -15.63 22.94
N THR A 21 -16.01 -16.96 22.89
CA THR A 21 -16.10 -17.70 21.61
C THR A 21 -17.44 -17.50 20.93
N LYS A 22 -18.54 -17.34 21.68
CA LYS A 22 -19.84 -17.00 21.11
C LYS A 22 -19.81 -15.65 20.40
N LYS A 23 -19.22 -14.61 21.00
CA LYS A 23 -19.05 -13.31 20.34
C LYS A 23 -18.31 -13.42 19.01
N TRP A 24 -17.24 -14.21 18.97
CA TRP A 24 -16.49 -14.45 17.74
C TRP A 24 -17.31 -15.24 16.69
N TYR A 25 -18.07 -16.24 17.13
CA TYR A 25 -18.99 -17.00 16.27
C TYR A 25 -20.06 -16.11 15.64
N ASP A 26 -20.72 -15.26 16.46
CA ASP A 26 -21.74 -14.32 16.01
C ASP A 26 -21.16 -13.29 15.02
N ALA A 27 -19.94 -12.81 15.26
CA ALA A 27 -19.24 -11.91 14.33
C ALA A 27 -18.99 -12.57 12.96
N ILE A 28 -18.61 -13.84 12.93
CA ILE A 28 -18.42 -14.60 11.69
C ILE A 28 -19.74 -14.82 10.95
N LEU A 29 -20.80 -15.18 11.68
CA LEU A 29 -22.13 -15.33 11.09
C LEU A 29 -22.59 -14.02 10.43
N LEU A 30 -22.45 -12.90 11.15
CA LEU A 30 -22.79 -11.58 10.64
C LEU A 30 -21.97 -11.25 9.40
N GLN A 31 -20.65 -11.46 9.43
CA GLN A 31 -19.77 -11.19 8.29
C GLN A 31 -20.15 -12.03 7.06
N ASN A 32 -20.52 -13.30 7.26
CA ASN A 32 -20.97 -14.19 6.19
C ASN A 32 -22.34 -13.79 5.63
N ALA A 33 -23.28 -13.39 6.50
CA ALA A 33 -24.59 -12.89 6.08
C ALA A 33 -24.46 -11.61 5.24
N VAL A 34 -23.63 -10.67 5.67
CA VAL A 34 -23.36 -9.42 4.95
C VAL A 34 -22.67 -9.67 3.61
N LYS A 35 -21.68 -10.59 3.56
CA LYS A 35 -21.04 -11.01 2.31
C LYS A 35 -22.05 -11.61 1.33
N ARG A 36 -23.00 -12.44 1.79
CA ARG A 36 -24.08 -12.99 0.95
C ARG A 36 -24.99 -11.89 0.41
N ALA A 37 -25.29 -10.87 1.22
CA ALA A 37 -26.04 -9.69 0.80
C ALA A 37 -25.23 -8.69 -0.07
N LYS A 38 -23.98 -9.02 -0.45
CA LYS A 38 -23.03 -8.16 -1.16
C LYS A 38 -22.73 -6.83 -0.43
N GLY A 39 -23.00 -6.74 0.87
CA GLY A 39 -22.68 -5.59 1.70
C GLY A 39 -21.26 -5.63 2.25
N LYS A 40 -20.90 -4.57 2.98
CA LYS A 40 -19.65 -4.48 3.76
C LYS A 40 -19.99 -4.20 5.22
N ALA A 41 -19.54 -5.07 6.12
CA ALA A 41 -19.59 -4.86 7.55
C ALA A 41 -18.34 -4.09 7.98
N ILE A 42 -18.52 -3.02 8.74
CA ILE A 42 -17.47 -2.15 9.24
C ILE A 42 -17.58 -2.15 10.76
N GLU A 43 -16.57 -2.65 11.45
CA GLU A 43 -16.50 -2.64 12.91
C GLU A 43 -15.70 -1.41 13.38
N CYS A 44 -16.23 -0.69 14.38
CA CYS A 44 -15.55 0.46 14.95
C CYS A 44 -14.47 0.03 15.96
N PRO A 45 -13.20 0.42 15.79
CA PRO A 45 -12.13 0.03 16.73
C PRO A 45 -12.27 0.67 18.13
N ALA A 46 -13.05 1.75 18.25
CA ALA A 46 -13.20 2.46 19.52
C ALA A 46 -14.35 1.95 20.39
N CYS A 47 -15.47 1.52 19.78
CA CYS A 47 -16.68 1.13 20.52
C CYS A 47 -17.22 -0.26 20.15
N GLN A 48 -16.56 -0.97 19.22
CA GLN A 48 -16.96 -2.31 18.73
C GLN A 48 -18.37 -2.38 18.12
N ASP A 49 -18.96 -1.23 17.79
CA ASP A 49 -20.22 -1.20 17.05
C ASP A 49 -19.99 -1.63 15.60
N VAL A 50 -20.94 -2.39 15.05
CA VAL A 50 -20.85 -2.94 13.69
C VAL A 50 -21.86 -2.26 12.80
N GLU A 51 -21.35 -1.47 11.85
CA GLU A 51 -22.15 -0.81 10.83
C GLU A 51 -22.14 -1.65 9.54
N VAL A 52 -23.33 -1.97 9.03
CA VAL A 52 -23.50 -2.69 7.77
C VAL A 52 -23.85 -1.69 6.68
N THR A 53 -23.04 -1.65 5.63
CA THR A 53 -23.29 -0.85 4.43
C THR A 53 -23.73 -1.78 3.30
N LEU A 54 -24.93 -1.59 2.77
CA LEU A 54 -25.44 -2.35 1.63
C LEU A 54 -25.16 -1.60 0.32
N PRO A 55 -25.05 -2.29 -0.84
CA PRO A 55 -24.76 -1.65 -2.13
C PRO A 55 -25.75 -0.55 -2.54
N GLU A 56 -26.99 -0.65 -2.09
CA GLU A 56 -28.09 0.27 -2.41
C GLU A 56 -27.97 1.62 -1.70
N ASP A 57 -27.16 1.71 -0.63
CA ASP A 57 -27.00 2.94 0.17
C ASP A 57 -26.03 3.96 -0.46
N LYS A 58 -25.28 3.61 -1.51
CA LYS A 58 -24.33 4.56 -2.13
C LYS A 58 -25.10 5.66 -2.88
N PRO A 59 -25.05 6.93 -2.44
CA PRO A 59 -25.67 8.01 -3.19
C PRO A 59 -25.00 8.10 -4.57
N LYS A 60 -25.80 8.09 -5.64
CA LYS A 60 -25.27 8.28 -7.00
C LYS A 60 -24.51 9.61 -7.04
N PRO A 61 -23.28 9.66 -7.59
CA PRO A 61 -22.54 10.90 -7.72
C PRO A 61 -23.38 11.88 -8.53
N GLN A 62 -23.85 12.94 -7.89
CA GLN A 62 -24.55 14.00 -8.61
C GLN A 62 -23.49 14.81 -9.36
N PRO A 63 -23.63 15.00 -10.69
CA PRO A 63 -22.70 15.82 -11.42
C PRO A 63 -22.73 17.24 -10.85
N ILE A 64 -21.59 17.73 -10.38
CA ILE A 64 -21.41 19.13 -9.96
C ILE A 64 -21.66 19.98 -11.20
N ARG A 65 -22.87 20.53 -11.33
CA ARG A 65 -23.16 21.53 -12.35
C ARG A 65 -22.54 22.83 -11.85
N PRO A 66 -21.52 23.39 -12.53
CA PRO A 66 -21.02 24.71 -12.15
C PRO A 66 -22.19 25.68 -12.24
N ARG A 67 -22.62 26.21 -11.09
CA ARG A 67 -23.68 27.20 -11.01
C ARG A 67 -23.04 28.54 -11.37
N PHE A 68 -22.76 28.74 -12.65
CA PHE A 68 -22.40 30.07 -13.14
C PHE A 68 -23.69 30.90 -13.09
N THR A 69 -23.82 31.72 -12.05
CA THR A 69 -24.96 32.62 -11.86
C THR A 69 -24.84 33.75 -12.87
N GLU A 70 -25.13 33.48 -14.14
CA GLU A 70 -25.31 34.53 -15.13
C GLU A 70 -26.63 35.22 -14.85
N THR A 71 -26.56 36.43 -14.29
CA THR A 71 -27.74 37.29 -14.19
C THR A 71 -28.21 37.64 -15.61
N PRO A 72 -29.53 37.65 -15.88
CA PRO A 72 -30.07 37.85 -17.23
C PRO A 72 -29.67 39.19 -17.85
N GLN A 73 -29.34 40.19 -17.02
CA GLN A 73 -28.86 41.50 -17.43
C GLN A 73 -27.50 41.42 -18.15
N PHE A 74 -26.60 40.53 -17.71
CA PHE A 74 -25.27 40.40 -18.30
C PHE A 74 -25.33 39.78 -19.70
N ARG A 75 -26.22 38.79 -19.92
CA ARG A 75 -26.46 38.19 -21.24
C ARG A 75 -27.03 39.20 -22.24
N MET A 76 -27.97 40.02 -21.79
CA MET A 76 -28.59 41.04 -22.64
C MET A 76 -27.55 42.09 -23.06
N LEU A 77 -26.76 42.60 -22.12
CA LEU A 77 -25.67 43.56 -22.39
C LEU A 77 -24.60 42.97 -23.32
N LEU A 78 -24.22 41.70 -23.13
CA LEU A 78 -23.25 41.03 -23.99
C LEU A 78 -23.79 40.88 -25.42
N SER A 79 -25.06 40.48 -25.58
CA SER A 79 -25.69 40.31 -26.89
C SER A 79 -25.85 41.63 -27.66
N VAL A 80 -26.25 42.71 -26.98
CA VAL A 80 -26.36 44.05 -27.57
C VAL A 80 -24.98 44.61 -27.92
N GLY A 81 -23.97 44.43 -27.06
CA GLY A 81 -22.60 44.82 -27.33
C GLY A 81 -21.99 44.09 -28.54
N VAL A 82 -22.26 42.79 -28.68
CA VAL A 82 -21.82 41.99 -29.82
C VAL A 82 -22.53 42.42 -31.12
N LEU A 83 -23.84 42.70 -31.07
CA LEU A 83 -24.58 43.19 -32.23
C LEU A 83 -24.13 44.58 -32.69
N LEU A 84 -23.87 45.50 -31.76
CA LEU A 84 -23.33 46.83 -32.07
C LEU A 84 -21.90 46.75 -32.64
N PHE A 85 -21.08 45.83 -32.11
CA PHE A 85 -19.75 45.55 -32.63
C PHE A 85 -19.81 45.01 -34.06
N TYR A 86 -20.66 44.02 -34.34
CA TYR A 86 -20.84 43.49 -35.70
C TYR A 86 -21.42 44.51 -36.68
N ALA A 87 -22.36 45.36 -36.25
CA ALA A 87 -22.90 46.44 -37.08
C ALA A 87 -21.84 47.51 -37.40
N GLY A 88 -21.01 47.89 -36.42
CA GLY A 88 -19.88 48.80 -36.62
C GLY A 88 -18.79 48.22 -37.53
N CYS A 89 -18.48 46.92 -37.38
CA CYS A 89 -17.59 46.21 -38.27
C CYS A 89 -18.15 46.11 -39.70
N LEU A 90 -19.45 45.88 -39.90
CA LEU A 90 -20.04 45.87 -41.25
C LEU A 90 -20.02 47.24 -41.93
N TYR A 91 -20.11 48.33 -41.15
CA TYR A 91 -20.11 49.70 -41.67
C TYR A 91 -18.70 50.20 -42.05
N TYR A 92 -17.67 49.87 -41.26
CA TYR A 92 -16.29 50.37 -41.50
C TYR A 92 -15.41 49.44 -42.33
N TRP A 93 -15.73 48.14 -42.46
CA TRP A 93 -14.78 47.14 -43.00
C TRP A 93 -15.08 46.62 -44.40
N ARG A 94 -16.08 47.17 -45.11
CA ARG A 94 -16.42 46.74 -46.47
C ARG A 94 -15.25 46.76 -47.49
N PRO A 95 -14.22 47.64 -47.41
CA PRO A 95 -13.06 47.55 -48.30
C PRO A 95 -11.86 46.76 -47.74
N TYR A 96 -11.91 46.26 -46.49
CA TYR A 96 -10.74 45.67 -45.81
C TYR A 96 -10.86 44.17 -45.49
N THR A 97 -12.04 43.57 -45.62
CA THR A 97 -12.26 42.14 -45.32
C THR A 97 -11.57 41.18 -46.30
N MET A 98 -11.24 41.62 -47.52
CA MET A 98 -10.47 40.78 -48.45
C MET A 98 -8.96 40.75 -48.18
N PHE A 99 -8.39 41.72 -47.45
CA PHE A 99 -6.94 41.77 -47.25
C PHE A 99 -6.48 41.21 -45.89
N PHE A 100 -7.32 41.27 -44.85
CA PHE A 100 -6.95 40.79 -43.50
C PHE A 100 -7.48 39.39 -43.14
N GLY A 101 -8.43 38.85 -43.91
CA GLY A 101 -9.07 37.55 -43.62
C GLY A 101 -8.11 36.35 -43.68
N THR A 102 -7.05 36.44 -44.48
CA THR A 102 -6.06 35.36 -44.65
C THR A 102 -4.90 35.41 -43.65
N LEU A 103 -4.63 36.56 -43.02
CA LEU A 103 -3.51 36.71 -42.07
C LEU A 103 -3.90 36.53 -40.60
N LEU A 104 -5.16 36.80 -40.20
CA LEU A 104 -5.57 36.72 -38.80
C LEU A 104 -6.23 35.40 -38.37
N PHE A 105 -6.72 34.58 -39.31
CA PHE A 105 -7.31 33.28 -38.97
C PHE A 105 -6.29 32.12 -38.85
N GLY A 106 -5.09 32.25 -39.43
CA GLY A 106 -4.08 31.18 -39.42
C GLY A 106 -3.22 31.07 -38.17
N GLY A 107 -3.13 32.12 -37.34
CA GLY A 107 -2.07 32.23 -36.32
C GLY A 107 -2.48 32.07 -34.85
N LYS A 108 -3.70 32.47 -34.46
CA LYS A 108 -4.04 32.65 -33.02
C LYS A 108 -5.11 31.71 -32.45
N VAL A 109 -5.74 30.86 -33.26
CA VAL A 109 -6.72 29.87 -32.74
C VAL A 109 -6.05 28.77 -31.92
N ARG A 110 -4.75 28.49 -32.13
CA ARG A 110 -4.00 27.47 -31.36
C ARG A 110 -3.70 27.86 -29.91
N GLN A 111 -3.70 29.14 -29.55
CA GLN A 111 -3.35 29.58 -28.18
C GLN A 111 -4.55 29.60 -27.21
N LEU A 112 -5.79 29.70 -27.71
CA LEU A 112 -7.00 29.71 -26.86
C LEU A 112 -7.44 28.32 -26.38
N LEU A 113 -6.79 27.24 -26.83
CA LEU A 113 -7.07 25.85 -26.45
C LEU A 113 -6.27 25.33 -25.23
N LYS A 114 -5.57 26.21 -24.49
CA LYS A 114 -4.74 25.84 -23.32
C LYS A 114 -5.39 25.78 -21.92
N PRO A 115 -6.72 25.74 -21.68
CA PRO A 115 -7.24 25.52 -20.32
C PRO A 115 -7.37 24.02 -19.93
N ARG A 116 -7.11 23.07 -20.85
CA ARG A 116 -7.32 21.63 -20.59
C ARG A 116 -6.41 21.04 -19.51
N HIS A 117 -5.17 21.50 -19.37
CA HIS A 117 -4.23 20.89 -18.42
C HIS A 117 -4.56 21.25 -16.97
N GLN A 118 -4.90 22.51 -16.69
CA GLN A 118 -5.28 22.94 -15.33
C GLN A 118 -6.58 22.28 -14.87
N LEU A 119 -7.55 22.12 -15.78
CA LEU A 119 -8.79 21.43 -15.47
C LEU A 119 -8.57 19.92 -15.28
N ALA A 120 -7.72 19.28 -16.09
CA ALA A 120 -7.35 17.88 -15.91
C ALA A 120 -6.67 17.64 -14.56
N GLU A 121 -5.71 18.48 -14.20
CA GLU A 121 -5.01 18.42 -12.91
C GLU A 121 -5.95 18.67 -11.71
N TYR A 122 -6.90 19.60 -11.85
CA TYR A 122 -7.96 19.82 -10.86
C TYR A 122 -8.89 18.61 -10.72
N MET A 123 -9.30 18.00 -11.83
CA MET A 123 -10.14 16.80 -11.82
C MET A 123 -9.40 15.60 -11.19
N GLU A 124 -8.10 15.43 -11.48
CA GLU A 124 -7.27 14.38 -10.87
C GLU A 124 -7.14 14.59 -9.35
N ARG A 125 -6.83 15.81 -8.92
CA ARG A 125 -6.76 16.16 -7.49
C ARG A 125 -8.08 15.92 -6.75
N ASN A 126 -9.21 16.20 -7.40
CA ASN A 126 -10.52 15.91 -6.81
C ASN A 126 -10.82 14.41 -6.74
N ARG A 127 -10.46 13.63 -7.76
CA ARG A 127 -10.57 12.16 -7.73
C ARG A 127 -9.71 11.56 -6.62
N GLU A 128 -8.53 12.10 -6.39
CA GLU A 128 -7.67 11.67 -5.28
C GLU A 128 -8.31 11.95 -3.92
N LYS A 129 -8.88 13.15 -3.72
CA LYS A 129 -9.62 13.50 -2.51
C LYS A 129 -10.85 12.61 -2.29
N GLU A 130 -11.60 12.31 -3.34
CA GLU A 130 -12.74 11.38 -3.27
C GLU A 130 -12.30 9.98 -2.85
N LYS A 131 -11.20 9.46 -3.42
CA LYS A 131 -10.61 8.17 -3.02
C LYS A 131 -10.07 8.18 -1.59
N GLU A 132 -9.59 9.32 -1.11
CA GLU A 132 -9.08 9.48 0.26
C GLU A 132 -10.24 9.52 1.27
N GLN A 133 -11.34 10.20 0.92
CA GLN A 133 -12.58 10.19 1.70
C GLN A 133 -13.25 8.81 1.74
N GLU A 134 -13.21 8.02 0.66
CA GLU A 134 -13.73 6.64 0.65
C GLU A 134 -12.99 5.72 1.67
N LYS A 135 -11.77 6.08 2.07
CA LYS A 135 -11.00 5.33 3.08
C LYS A 135 -11.34 5.73 4.51
N GLN A 136 -12.03 6.85 4.74
CA GLN A 136 -12.44 7.29 6.07
C GLN A 136 -13.88 6.86 6.34
N HIS A 137 -14.12 6.19 7.46
CA HIS A 137 -15.47 5.91 7.94
C HIS A 137 -15.74 6.68 9.21
N PHE A 138 -16.95 7.21 9.35
CA PHE A 138 -17.39 7.93 10.55
C PHE A 138 -18.39 7.04 11.30
N CYS A 139 -18.03 6.64 12.51
CA CYS A 139 -18.93 5.85 13.35
C CYS A 139 -20.10 6.72 13.84
N LYS A 140 -21.33 6.26 13.62
CA LYS A 140 -22.57 6.95 14.04
C LYS A 140 -22.76 6.92 15.56
N GLN A 141 -22.25 5.89 16.25
CA GLN A 141 -22.36 5.78 17.70
C GLN A 141 -21.34 6.65 18.44
N CYS A 142 -20.04 6.39 18.26
CA CYS A 142 -18.99 7.09 19.01
C CYS A 142 -18.54 8.41 18.37
N LYS A 143 -19.03 8.75 17.16
CA LYS A 143 -18.69 9.97 16.42
C LYS A 143 -17.19 10.12 16.11
N ILE A 144 -16.45 9.02 16.12
CA ILE A 144 -15.02 8.98 15.79
C ILE A 144 -14.88 8.52 14.33
N SER A 145 -14.04 9.22 13.58
CA SER A 145 -13.68 8.82 12.21
C SER A 145 -12.42 7.99 12.18
N PHE A 146 -12.42 6.82 11.53
CA PHE A 146 -11.27 5.92 11.46
C PHE A 146 -11.00 5.48 10.02
N CYS A 147 -9.76 5.05 9.72
CA CYS A 147 -9.42 4.58 8.37
C CYS A 147 -9.86 3.12 8.19
N LEU A 148 -10.65 2.85 7.14
CA LEU A 148 -11.10 1.52 6.76
C LEU A 148 -9.98 0.59 6.30
N SER A 149 -8.81 1.14 5.96
CA SER A 149 -7.64 0.36 5.55
C SER A 149 -6.77 -0.07 6.73
N CYS A 150 -6.74 0.72 7.80
CA CYS A 150 -5.83 0.53 8.94
C CYS A 150 -6.56 0.15 10.24
N GLU A 151 -7.89 0.09 10.21
CA GLU A 151 -8.77 -0.24 11.35
C GLU A 151 -8.40 0.55 12.62
N SER A 152 -7.95 1.79 12.46
CA SER A 152 -7.45 2.64 13.54
C SER A 152 -7.82 4.10 13.34
N TYR A 153 -7.85 4.85 14.45
CA TYR A 153 -8.11 6.29 14.48
C TYR A 153 -6.81 7.07 14.21
N HIS A 154 -6.76 7.81 13.10
CA HIS A 154 -5.66 8.72 12.80
C HIS A 154 -6.06 9.73 11.71
N PRO A 155 -5.33 10.86 11.56
CA PRO A 155 -5.50 11.78 10.43
C PRO A 155 -5.19 11.12 9.08
N LEU A 156 -5.92 11.48 8.02
CA LEU A 156 -5.80 10.86 6.68
C LEU A 156 -4.40 10.98 6.06
N GLU A 157 -3.69 12.07 6.36
CA GLU A 157 -2.29 12.29 5.93
C GLU A 157 -1.35 11.14 6.38
N GLY A 158 -1.78 10.32 7.35
CA GLY A 158 -1.09 9.15 7.87
C GLY A 158 -1.62 7.76 7.44
N CYS A 159 -2.67 7.63 6.62
CA CYS A 159 -3.22 6.28 6.33
C CYS A 159 -2.25 5.39 5.51
N GLN A 160 -1.42 6.00 4.65
CA GLN A 160 -0.35 5.26 3.95
C GLN A 160 0.83 4.92 4.88
N GLN A 161 0.89 5.57 6.06
CA GLN A 161 1.97 5.50 7.04
C GLN A 161 1.72 4.43 8.12
N LEU A 162 0.62 3.67 8.09
CA LEU A 162 0.20 2.81 9.22
C LEU A 162 0.17 1.30 8.92
N GLY A 163 1.00 0.85 7.99
CA GLY A 163 1.53 -0.53 8.11
C GLY A 163 2.59 -0.65 9.22
N ARG A 164 3.24 0.47 9.60
CA ARG A 164 4.27 0.54 10.65
C ARG A 164 4.27 1.93 11.30
N PRO A 165 4.30 2.08 12.63
CA PRO A 165 4.45 3.39 13.26
C PRO A 165 5.66 4.15 12.67
N GLY A 166 5.46 5.39 12.22
CA GLY A 166 6.52 6.22 11.63
C GLY A 166 6.72 6.12 10.11
N GLY A 167 5.75 5.60 9.35
CA GLY A 167 5.84 5.57 7.88
C GLY A 167 6.15 6.95 7.26
N GLY A 168 7.08 6.99 6.31
CA GLY A 168 7.55 8.24 5.69
C GLY A 168 8.49 9.09 6.56
N THR A 169 8.84 8.65 7.77
CA THR A 169 9.86 9.29 8.61
C THR A 169 11.23 8.62 8.49
N LEU A 170 12.28 9.26 9.03
CA LEU A 170 13.62 8.68 9.13
C LEU A 170 13.63 7.44 10.05
N GLU A 171 12.87 7.48 11.14
CA GLU A 171 12.77 6.37 12.10
C GLU A 171 12.09 5.16 11.47
N GLY A 172 11.00 5.38 10.73
CA GLY A 172 10.35 4.31 9.97
C GLY A 172 11.28 3.68 8.92
N LEU A 173 12.14 4.47 8.27
CA LEU A 173 13.16 3.95 7.35
C LEU A 173 14.19 3.09 8.09
N ARG A 174 14.66 3.53 9.26
CA ARG A 174 15.61 2.79 10.10
C ARG A 174 15.02 1.44 10.51
N LEU A 175 13.83 1.45 11.12
CA LEU A 175 13.14 0.24 11.57
C LEU A 175 12.86 -0.72 10.39
N HIS A 176 12.48 -0.18 9.23
CA HIS A 176 12.27 -0.98 8.03
C HIS A 176 13.54 -1.72 7.59
N ILE A 177 14.69 -1.03 7.60
CA ILE A 177 15.97 -1.63 7.25
C ILE A 177 16.40 -2.67 8.30
N GLU A 178 16.30 -2.35 9.59
CA GLU A 178 16.66 -3.26 10.69
C GLU A 178 15.83 -4.55 10.65
N GLU A 179 14.53 -4.45 10.40
CA GLU A 179 13.64 -5.60 10.27
C GLU A 179 14.04 -6.50 9.08
N GLN A 180 14.30 -5.91 7.91
CA GLN A 180 14.73 -6.67 6.73
C GLN A 180 16.11 -7.31 6.93
N MET A 181 17.05 -6.62 7.59
CA MET A 181 18.35 -7.20 7.96
C MET A 181 18.20 -8.36 8.93
N SER A 182 17.30 -8.23 9.92
CA SER A 182 17.06 -9.29 10.91
C SER A 182 16.52 -10.57 10.27
N GLN A 183 15.68 -10.45 9.25
CA GLN A 183 15.18 -11.59 8.47
C GLN A 183 16.29 -12.36 7.74
N VAL A 184 17.46 -11.75 7.50
CA VAL A 184 18.60 -12.44 6.89
C VAL A 184 19.16 -13.52 7.80
N ALA A 185 19.15 -13.33 9.13
CA ALA A 185 19.66 -14.31 10.09
C ALA A 185 18.73 -15.52 10.25
N VAL A 186 17.42 -15.32 10.04
CA VAL A 186 16.40 -16.37 10.15
C VAL A 186 16.49 -17.34 8.97
N ARG A 187 16.28 -18.63 9.24
CA ARG A 187 16.17 -19.68 8.23
C ARG A 187 14.74 -20.20 8.19
N ILE A 188 14.26 -20.54 7.00
CA ILE A 188 12.89 -21.00 6.76
C ILE A 188 12.94 -22.41 6.18
N CYS A 189 12.19 -23.33 6.77
CA CYS A 189 12.01 -24.67 6.23
C CYS A 189 11.19 -24.61 4.92
N PRO A 190 11.71 -25.13 3.79
CA PRO A 190 10.96 -25.14 2.53
C PRO A 190 9.76 -26.09 2.52
N GLU A 191 9.73 -27.10 3.40
CA GLU A 191 8.64 -28.08 3.46
C GLU A 191 7.45 -27.59 4.29
N CYS A 192 7.70 -27.01 5.47
CA CYS A 192 6.62 -26.62 6.40
C CYS A 192 6.57 -25.13 6.74
N GLY A 193 7.52 -24.32 6.24
CA GLY A 193 7.57 -22.88 6.50
C GLY A 193 8.06 -22.48 7.91
N ALA A 194 8.44 -23.44 8.76
CA ALA A 194 8.93 -23.14 10.10
C ALA A 194 10.19 -22.25 10.05
N GLN A 195 10.19 -21.19 10.85
CA GLN A 195 11.31 -20.25 10.98
C GLN A 195 12.17 -20.61 12.18
N PHE A 196 13.49 -20.58 12.01
CA PHE A 196 14.43 -20.89 13.09
C PHE A 196 15.75 -20.14 12.92
N GLN A 197 16.38 -19.84 14.04
CA GLN A 197 17.72 -19.27 14.13
C GLN A 197 18.60 -20.21 14.95
N LYS A 198 19.90 -20.23 14.66
CA LYS A 198 20.88 -21.03 15.40
C LYS A 198 21.48 -20.20 16.52
N ASP A 199 21.29 -20.63 17.77
CA ASP A 199 21.92 -20.03 18.95
C ASP A 199 23.30 -20.64 19.25
N GLY A 200 23.61 -21.83 18.72
CA GLY A 200 24.86 -22.55 18.96
C GLY A 200 24.94 -23.90 18.23
N GLY A 201 26.05 -24.63 18.41
CA GLY A 201 26.19 -25.99 17.87
C GLY A 201 26.63 -26.09 16.41
N CYS A 202 26.23 -27.16 15.71
CA CYS A 202 26.65 -27.47 14.34
C CYS A 202 25.70 -26.91 13.27
N ASN A 203 26.16 -26.76 12.04
CA ASN A 203 25.40 -26.18 10.93
C ASN A 203 24.42 -27.14 10.25
N LYS A 204 24.29 -28.38 10.73
CA LYS A 204 23.27 -29.33 10.25
C LYS A 204 22.02 -29.15 11.11
N MET A 205 21.04 -28.45 10.56
CA MET A 205 19.77 -28.22 11.25
C MET A 205 18.73 -29.22 10.75
N THR A 206 17.90 -29.73 11.66
CA THR A 206 16.76 -30.59 11.31
C THR A 206 15.51 -29.95 11.88
N CYS A 207 14.56 -29.66 10.99
CA CYS A 207 13.27 -29.10 11.36
C CYS A 207 12.40 -30.15 12.09
N VAL A 208 11.42 -29.68 12.85
CA VAL A 208 10.42 -30.53 13.53
C VAL A 208 9.63 -31.42 12.57
N CYS A 209 9.51 -31.05 11.29
CA CYS A 209 8.90 -31.88 10.25
C CYS A 209 9.82 -32.98 9.69
N GLY A 210 11.07 -33.06 10.13
CA GLY A 210 12.07 -34.01 9.65
C GLY A 210 12.93 -33.53 8.48
N TYR A 211 12.69 -32.33 7.94
CA TYR A 211 13.54 -31.77 6.89
C TYR A 211 14.91 -31.33 7.45
N SER A 212 16.01 -31.89 6.92
CA SER A 212 17.37 -31.49 7.28
C SER A 212 17.98 -30.56 6.25
N MET A 213 18.62 -29.48 6.68
CA MET A 213 19.32 -28.54 5.80
C MET A 213 20.62 -27.99 6.40
N CYS A 214 21.48 -27.46 5.53
CA CYS A 214 22.67 -26.74 5.93
C CYS A 214 22.34 -25.28 6.28
N TYR A 215 22.75 -24.82 7.46
CA TYR A 215 22.51 -23.43 7.91
C TYR A 215 23.22 -22.38 7.05
N ILE A 216 24.37 -22.73 6.46
CA ILE A 216 25.18 -21.83 5.63
C ILE A 216 24.57 -21.70 4.23
N CYS A 217 24.46 -22.81 3.50
CA CYS A 217 24.09 -22.79 2.07
C CYS A 217 22.61 -23.08 1.81
N ARG A 218 21.81 -23.37 2.84
CA ARG A 218 20.37 -23.69 2.76
C ARG A 218 20.03 -24.94 1.92
N LYS A 219 21.04 -25.76 1.55
CA LYS A 219 20.87 -26.99 0.77
C LYS A 219 20.19 -28.09 1.60
N ASN A 220 19.33 -28.88 0.96
CA ASN A 220 18.75 -30.10 1.53
C ASN A 220 19.85 -31.12 1.89
N LEU A 221 19.84 -31.62 3.12
CA LEU A 221 20.77 -32.62 3.65
C LEU A 221 20.16 -33.98 3.94
N GLN A 222 18.92 -34.26 3.55
CA GLN A 222 18.27 -35.55 3.81
C GLN A 222 19.05 -36.74 3.24
N LYS A 223 19.71 -36.56 2.07
CA LYS A 223 20.56 -37.60 1.45
C LYS A 223 22.03 -37.49 1.86
N GLU A 224 22.60 -36.28 1.84
CA GLU A 224 24.03 -36.07 2.10
C GLU A 224 24.39 -36.16 3.60
N GLY A 225 23.48 -35.73 4.49
CA GLY A 225 23.73 -35.68 5.93
C GLY A 225 25.02 -34.93 6.28
N TYR A 226 25.91 -35.60 7.00
CA TYR A 226 27.21 -35.04 7.39
C TYR A 226 28.26 -35.05 6.26
N SER A 227 28.06 -35.81 5.18
CA SER A 227 29.01 -35.85 4.04
C SER A 227 29.09 -34.52 3.27
N HIS A 228 28.10 -33.65 3.47
CA HIS A 228 28.06 -32.28 2.96
C HIS A 228 29.20 -31.39 3.50
N TYR A 229 29.70 -31.72 4.69
CA TYR A 229 30.71 -30.92 5.37
C TYR A 229 32.13 -31.38 5.03
N CYS A 230 33.06 -30.43 5.11
CA CYS A 230 34.48 -30.66 4.92
C CYS A 230 35.11 -31.35 6.15
N ASN A 231 35.85 -32.43 5.90
CA ASN A 231 36.58 -33.18 6.94
C ASN A 231 38.10 -32.92 6.94
N HIS A 232 38.58 -31.99 6.13
CA HIS A 232 40.01 -31.67 6.08
C HIS A 232 40.45 -30.96 7.37
N PHE A 233 41.46 -31.51 8.03
CA PHE A 233 42.11 -30.91 9.18
C PHE A 233 42.84 -29.61 8.78
N ARG A 234 42.78 -28.59 9.65
CA ARG A 234 43.36 -27.27 9.39
C ARG A 234 44.11 -26.80 10.62
N PRO A 235 45.45 -26.83 10.62
CA PRO A 235 46.25 -26.42 11.77
C PRO A 235 46.07 -24.92 12.09
N ASP A 236 45.98 -24.08 11.05
CA ASP A 236 45.90 -22.61 11.22
C ASP A 236 44.47 -22.05 11.28
N GLY A 237 43.45 -22.91 11.24
CA GLY A 237 42.06 -22.49 11.05
C GLY A 237 41.78 -22.00 9.62
N GLY A 238 40.80 -21.12 9.43
CA GLY A 238 40.50 -20.54 8.09
C GLY A 238 39.63 -21.42 7.17
N LYS A 239 39.35 -20.98 5.93
CA LYS A 239 38.53 -21.71 4.92
C LYS A 239 39.32 -22.87 4.33
N CYS A 240 38.62 -23.95 3.95
CA CYS A 240 39.28 -25.05 3.25
C CYS A 240 39.74 -24.58 1.86
N THR A 241 40.98 -24.89 1.50
CA THR A 241 41.52 -24.70 0.15
C THR A 241 41.46 -25.97 -0.70
N GLN A 242 41.21 -27.13 -0.08
CA GLN A 242 41.21 -28.44 -0.74
C GLN A 242 39.83 -28.86 -1.27
N CYS A 243 38.74 -28.20 -0.84
CA CYS A 243 37.40 -28.48 -1.34
C CYS A 243 36.43 -27.33 -1.12
N ASN A 244 35.28 -27.37 -1.81
CA ASN A 244 34.21 -26.38 -1.74
C ASN A 244 33.05 -26.80 -0.79
N LYS A 245 33.29 -27.75 0.11
CA LYS A 245 32.27 -28.23 1.08
C LYS A 245 32.06 -27.22 2.21
N CYS A 246 30.86 -27.22 2.77
CA CYS A 246 30.54 -26.36 3.91
C CYS A 246 31.29 -26.79 5.17
N GLU A 247 31.37 -25.89 6.15
CA GLU A 247 32.01 -26.15 7.43
C GLU A 247 30.98 -26.43 8.51
N LEU A 248 31.25 -27.44 9.33
CA LEU A 248 30.27 -27.91 10.31
C LEU A 248 30.10 -26.93 11.48
N PHE A 249 31.16 -26.24 11.90
CA PHE A 249 31.19 -25.40 13.12
C PHE A 249 31.51 -23.92 12.86
N ARG A 250 31.56 -23.47 11.61
CA ARG A 250 31.83 -22.07 11.29
C ARG A 250 30.54 -21.23 11.34
N ALA A 251 30.65 -20.01 11.86
CA ALA A 251 29.57 -19.03 11.75
C ALA A 251 29.29 -18.69 10.27
N PRO A 252 28.02 -18.55 9.85
CA PRO A 252 27.70 -18.07 8.50
C PRO A 252 28.22 -16.63 8.33
N ASN A 253 28.70 -16.32 7.14
CA ASN A 253 29.06 -14.95 6.76
C ASN A 253 27.88 -14.36 5.98
N ASP A 254 26.93 -13.80 6.71
CA ASP A 254 25.73 -13.17 6.15
C ASP A 254 25.92 -11.64 5.96
N ASP A 255 27.06 -11.07 6.35
CA ASP A 255 27.30 -9.62 6.37
C ASP A 255 27.09 -8.97 5.00
N ALA A 256 27.65 -9.57 3.95
CA ALA A 256 27.49 -9.09 2.59
C ALA A 256 26.01 -9.13 2.13
N LEU A 257 25.28 -10.18 2.54
CA LEU A 257 23.86 -10.32 2.24
C LEU A 257 23.03 -9.30 3.02
N CYS A 258 23.33 -9.07 4.29
CA CYS A 258 22.71 -8.03 5.12
C CYS A 258 22.86 -6.65 4.49
N ILE A 259 24.06 -6.30 3.99
CA ILE A 259 24.30 -5.02 3.30
C ILE A 259 23.47 -4.93 2.01
N GLN A 260 23.40 -6.00 1.22
CA GLN A 260 22.58 -6.03 0.00
C GLN A 260 21.09 -5.85 0.31
N VAL A 261 20.58 -6.55 1.32
CA VAL A 261 19.18 -6.46 1.77
C VAL A 261 18.89 -5.06 2.30
N ALA A 262 19.78 -4.46 3.10
CA ALA A 262 19.65 -3.10 3.58
C ALA A 262 19.58 -2.08 2.43
N LYS A 263 20.44 -2.22 1.40
CA LYS A 263 20.43 -1.37 0.19
C LYS A 263 19.10 -1.48 -0.55
N ARG A 264 18.58 -2.70 -0.71
CA ARG A 264 17.30 -2.97 -1.36
C ARG A 264 16.13 -2.38 -0.56
N ALA A 265 16.06 -2.66 0.74
CA ALA A 265 15.03 -2.16 1.65
C ALA A 265 14.97 -0.62 1.64
N LYS A 266 16.14 0.04 1.67
CA LYS A 266 16.23 1.50 1.55
C LYS A 266 15.62 2.01 0.24
N ARG A 267 15.95 1.38 -0.90
CA ARG A 267 15.42 1.78 -2.22
C ARG A 267 13.91 1.60 -2.30
N GLU A 268 13.40 0.45 -1.84
CA GLU A 268 11.97 0.14 -1.84
C GLU A 268 11.21 1.12 -0.93
N TYR A 269 11.74 1.42 0.26
CA TYR A 269 11.13 2.39 1.18
C TYR A 269 11.10 3.81 0.60
N LEU A 270 12.18 4.28 -0.02
CA LEU A 270 12.22 5.60 -0.65
C LEU A 270 11.31 5.70 -1.88
N ALA A 271 11.11 4.60 -2.61
CA ALA A 271 10.14 4.53 -3.70
C ALA A 271 8.70 4.65 -3.18
N MET A 272 8.40 4.05 -2.02
CA MET A 272 7.10 4.20 -1.35
C MET A 272 6.88 5.60 -0.76
N TYR A 273 7.95 6.25 -0.28
CA TYR A 273 7.90 7.58 0.35
C TYR A 273 8.82 8.62 -0.32
N PRO A 274 8.47 9.11 -1.52
CA PRO A 274 9.33 10.01 -2.29
C PRO A 274 9.63 11.35 -1.61
N LYS A 275 8.75 11.82 -0.70
CA LYS A 275 8.93 13.08 0.04
C LYS A 275 10.15 13.03 0.95
N LEU A 276 10.40 11.90 1.62
CA LEU A 276 11.53 11.73 2.54
C LEU A 276 12.89 11.87 1.85
N GLY A 277 13.02 11.42 0.61
CA GLY A 277 14.25 11.52 -0.18
C GLY A 277 14.57 12.96 -0.64
N LYS A 278 13.57 13.85 -0.68
CA LYS A 278 13.72 15.25 -1.13
C LYS A 278 14.03 16.22 0.00
N GLU A 279 13.79 15.84 1.25
CA GLU A 279 13.96 16.68 2.44
C GLU A 279 15.43 16.94 2.85
N GLY A 280 16.42 16.59 2.02
CA GLY A 280 17.83 16.94 2.28
C GLY A 280 18.45 16.31 3.53
N LYS A 281 17.80 15.32 4.15
CA LYS A 281 18.33 14.57 5.29
C LYS A 281 19.50 13.71 4.83
N ASN A 282 20.59 13.66 5.60
CA ASN A 282 21.75 12.82 5.30
C ASN A 282 21.39 11.34 5.47
N LEU A 283 20.99 10.71 4.37
CA LEU A 283 20.62 9.29 4.32
C LEU A 283 21.83 8.38 4.04
N ASN A 284 23.06 8.90 4.10
CA ASN A 284 24.26 8.14 3.77
C ASN A 284 24.58 7.10 4.84
N THR A 285 24.08 7.25 6.07
CA THR A 285 24.18 6.23 7.12
C THR A 285 22.82 6.06 7.79
N VAL A 286 22.23 4.86 7.68
CA VAL A 286 20.95 4.52 8.32
C VAL A 286 21.04 3.10 8.87
N ALA A 287 20.52 2.86 10.08
CA ALA A 287 20.61 1.56 10.76
C ALA A 287 22.05 1.03 10.89
N GLY A 288 23.04 1.91 11.11
CA GLY A 288 24.46 1.54 11.22
C GLY A 288 25.15 1.13 9.91
N VAL A 289 24.44 1.11 8.78
CA VAL A 289 24.99 0.79 7.46
C VAL A 289 25.30 2.08 6.69
N ARG A 290 26.54 2.20 6.19
CA ARG A 290 26.94 3.28 5.29
C ARG A 290 26.59 2.92 3.85
N PHE A 291 25.78 3.76 3.23
CA PHE A 291 25.34 3.66 1.85
C PHE A 291 26.19 4.62 1.01
N GLU A 292 27.26 4.09 0.42
CA GLU A 292 28.02 4.75 -0.66
C GLU A 292 27.30 4.60 -2.02
#